data_AF-A0A097QSW1-F1
#
_entry.id   AF-A0A097QSW1-F1
#
_cell.length_a   1.000
_cell.length_b   1.000
_cell.length_c   1.000
_cell.angle_alpha   90.00
_cell.angle_beta   90.00
_cell.angle_gamma   90.00
#
_symmetry.space_group_name_H-M   'P 1'
#
loop_
_entity.id
_entity.type
_entity.pdbx_description
1 polymer ?
#
loop_
_entity_poly.entity_id
_entity_poly.type
_entity_poly.pdbx_seq_one_letter_code
_entity_poly.pdbx_strand_id
1 'polypeptide(L)' 'MRTLGLIFVFLGLLLLLKQFNPEPIAWLQPYAGAIKDAFWGVTLMALGLYTLTKKTARKVVLALYLIYLLLYLVV' A
#
# COMPACT_ATOMS: atom_id res chain seq x y z
N MET A 1 7.34 -18.44 -10.63
CA MET A 1 6.11 -19.10 -10.09
C MET A 1 6.03 -19.02 -8.57
N ARG A 2 7.09 -19.33 -7.79
CA ARG A 2 7.08 -19.18 -6.31
C ARG A 2 6.72 -17.79 -5.80
N THR A 3 7.20 -16.73 -6.46
CA THR A 3 6.94 -15.33 -6.08
C THR A 3 5.47 -14.93 -6.21
N LEU A 4 4.78 -15.42 -7.24
CA LEU A 4 3.34 -15.19 -7.41
C LEU A 4 2.52 -15.86 -6.31
N GLY A 5 2.89 -17.09 -5.93
CA GLY A 5 2.26 -17.78 -4.80
C GLY A 5 2.41 -17.02 -3.48
N LEU A 6 3.61 -16.50 -3.20
CA LEU A 6 3.86 -15.63 -2.03
C LEU A 6 3.00 -14.36 -2.05
N ILE A 7 2.84 -13.74 -3.23
CA ILE A 7 1.98 -12.55 -3.39
C ILE A 7 0.52 -12.91 -3.05
N PHE A 8 -0.01 -14.03 -3.55
CA PHE A 8 -1.38 -14.43 -3.25
C PHE A 8 -1.60 -14.78 -1.78
N VAL A 9 -0.65 -15.48 -1.14
CA VAL A 9 -0.71 -15.75 0.31
C VAL A 9 -0.69 -14.45 1.10
N PHE A 10 0.17 -13.51 0.72
CA PHE A 10 0.28 -12.21 1.38
C PHE A 10 -0.98 -11.35 1.20
N LEU A 11 -1.55 -11.31 0.00
CA LEU A 11 -2.82 -10.64 -0.29
C LEU A 11 -3.98 -11.27 0.49
N GLY A 12 -4.06 -12.60 0.54
CA GLY A 12 -5.06 -13.32 1.33
C GLY A 12 -4.96 -12.97 2.82
N LEU A 13 -3.74 -12.91 3.36
CA LEU A 13 -3.50 -12.55 4.75
C LEU A 13 -3.92 -11.10 5.06
N LEU A 14 -3.67 -10.15 4.15
CA LEU A 14 -4.12 -8.76 4.28
C LEU A 14 -5.65 -8.62 4.28
N LEU A 15 -6.33 -9.37 3.42
CA LEU A 15 -7.79 -9.37 3.37
C LEU A 15 -8.41 -9.97 4.64
N LEU A 16 -7.79 -11.03 5.19
CA LEU A 16 -8.20 -11.58 6.47
C LEU A 16 -8.00 -10.57 7.60
N LEU A 17 -6.85 -9.90 7.66
CA LEU A 17 -6.58 -8.85 8.66
C LEU A 17 -7.64 -7.74 8.61
N LYS A 18 -8.05 -7.31 7.42
CA LYS A 18 -9.14 -6.35 7.24
C LYS A 18 -10.46 -6.86 7.85
N GLN A 19 -10.78 -8.13 7.65
CA GLN A 19 -12.02 -8.74 8.13
C GLN A 19 -12.06 -8.91 9.65
N PHE A 20 -10.94 -9.21 10.29
CA PHE A 20 -10.84 -9.32 11.75
C PHE A 20 -10.74 -7.97 12.47
N ASN A 21 -10.52 -6.88 11.72
CA ASN A 21 -10.41 -5.50 12.22
C ASN A 21 -9.63 -5.41 13.56
N PRO A 22 -8.41 -5.98 13.64
CA PRO A 22 -7.66 -6.06 14.88
C PRO A 22 -7.37 -4.65 15.41
N GLU A 23 -7.31 -4.48 16.74
CA GLU A 23 -7.10 -3.19 17.42
C GLU A 23 -5.99 -2.30 16.82
N PRO A 24 -4.84 -2.83 16.31
CA PRO A 24 -3.81 -2.04 15.65
C PRO A 24 -4.21 -1.48 14.26
N ILE A 25 -5.41 -1.73 13.77
CA ILE A 25 -5.93 -1.19 12.50
C ILE A 25 -7.14 -0.27 12.78
N ALA A 26 -7.79 -0.45 13.93
CA ALA A 26 -8.91 0.39 14.38
C ALA A 26 -8.53 1.89 14.46
N TRP A 27 -7.30 2.23 14.83
CA TRP A 27 -6.83 3.63 14.87
C TRP A 27 -6.65 4.26 13.48
N LEU A 28 -6.57 3.46 12.42
CA LEU A 28 -6.54 3.92 11.02
C LEU A 28 -7.93 4.14 10.42
N GLN A 29 -8.99 3.57 11.00
CA GLN A 29 -10.36 3.77 10.52
C GLN A 29 -10.78 5.23 10.28
N PRO A 30 -10.50 6.20 11.18
CA PRO A 30 -10.89 7.58 10.94
C PRO A 30 -10.18 8.20 9.71
N TYR A 31 -9.03 7.66 9.31
CA TYR A 31 -8.27 8.12 8.14
C TYR A 31 -8.63 7.36 6.86
N ALA A 32 -9.54 6.38 6.92
CA ALA A 32 -9.89 5.51 5.81
C ALA A 32 -10.39 6.26 4.58
N GLY A 33 -11.27 7.24 4.78
CA GLY A 33 -11.76 8.09 3.70
C GLY A 33 -10.62 8.85 3.04
N ALA A 34 -9.82 9.56 3.85
CA ALA A 34 -8.70 10.35 3.36
C ALA A 34 -7.65 9.51 2.59
N ILE A 35 -7.35 8.30 3.06
CA ILE A 35 -6.43 7.38 2.37
C ILE A 35 -7.01 6.97 1.01
N LYS A 36 -8.30 6.68 0.91
CA LYS A 36 -8.94 6.27 -0.36
C LYS A 36 -9.06 7.43 -1.34
N ASP A 37 -9.44 8.61 -0.86
CA ASP A 37 -9.60 9.80 -1.70
C ASP A 37 -8.25 10.29 -2.24
N ALA A 38 -7.18 10.16 -1.45
CA ALA A 38 -5.83 10.52 -1.86
C ALA A 38 -5.19 9.54 -2.86
N PHE A 39 -5.82 8.40 -3.18
CA PHE A 39 -5.25 7.31 -3.98
C PHE A 39 -4.63 7.79 -5.28
N TRP A 40 -5.40 8.55 -6.07
CA TRP A 40 -4.91 9.06 -7.36
C TRP A 40 -3.80 10.10 -7.19
N GLY A 41 -3.88 10.96 -6.17
CA GLY A 41 -2.86 11.96 -5.88
C GLY A 41 -1.51 11.32 -5.50
N VAL A 42 -1.55 10.32 -4.60
CA VAL A 42 -0.35 9.59 -4.17
C VAL A 42 0.21 8.76 -5.33
N THR A 43 -0.64 8.14 -6.14
CA THR A 43 -0.22 7.38 -7.33
C THR A 43 0.49 8.26 -8.35
N LEU A 44 -0.06 9.43 -8.66
CA LEU A 44 0.56 10.38 -9.58
C LEU A 44 1.87 10.94 -9.04
N MET A 45 1.94 11.26 -7.74
CA MET A 45 3.19 11.67 -7.09
C MET A 45 4.25 10.57 -7.13
N ALA A 46 3.88 9.33 -6.81
CA ALA A 46 4.80 8.20 -6.86
C ALA A 46 5.31 7.95 -8.29
N LEU A 47 4.43 8.06 -9.30
CA LEU A 47 4.83 7.96 -10.70
C LEU A 47 5.78 9.09 -11.11
N GLY A 48 5.49 10.34 -10.76
CA GLY A 48 6.36 11.48 -11.04
C GLY A 48 7.72 11.36 -10.35
N LEU A 49 7.75 10.95 -9.09
CA LEU A 49 9.00 10.70 -8.37
C LEU A 49 9.77 9.53 -8.97
N TYR A 50 9.09 8.47 -9.40
CA TYR A 50 9.72 7.32 -10.02
C TYR A 50 10.41 7.67 -11.34
N THR A 51 9.80 8.53 -12.16
CA THR A 51 10.41 8.99 -13.43
C THR A 51 11.59 9.92 -13.21
N LEU A 52 11.51 10.81 -12.21
CA LEU A 52 12.54 11.81 -11.90
C LEU A 52 13.75 11.26 -11.12
N THR A 53 13.60 10.16 -10.39
CA THR A 53 14.65 9.64 -9.50
C THR A 53 15.64 8.68 -10.18
N LYS A 54 16.88 8.66 -9.67
CA LYS A 54 17.94 7.70 -10.05
C LYS A 54 17.62 6.29 -9.51
N LYS A 55 18.26 5.25 -10.06
CA LYS A 55 17.97 3.82 -9.77
C LYS A 55 17.85 3.47 -8.27
N THR A 56 18.66 4.07 -7.40
CA THR A 56 18.61 3.80 -5.95
C THR A 56 17.37 4.43 -5.29
N ALA A 57 17.05 5.67 -5.64
CA ALA A 57 15.89 6.39 -5.10
C ALA A 57 14.55 5.84 -5.65
N ARG A 58 14.54 5.27 -6.86
CA ARG A 58 13.36 4.56 -7.38
C ARG A 58 12.89 3.41 -6.50
N LYS A 59 13.83 2.66 -5.90
CA LYS A 59 13.48 1.58 -4.96
C LYS A 59 12.79 2.12 -3.72
N VAL A 60 13.23 3.28 -3.23
CA VAL A 60 12.62 3.95 -2.07
C VAL A 60 11.20 4.42 -2.42
N VAL A 61 11.02 5.06 -3.57
CA VAL A 61 9.69 5.49 -4.06
C VAL A 61 8.75 4.29 -4.20
N LEU A 62 9.22 3.20 -4.80
CA LEU A 62 8.44 1.97 -4.93
C LEU A 62 8.10 1.36 -3.57
N ALA A 63 9.05 1.31 -2.62
CA ALA A 63 8.81 0.79 -1.29
C ALA A 63 7.76 1.62 -0.53
N LEU A 64 7.86 2.95 -0.57
CA LEU A 64 6.88 3.86 0.03
C LEU A 64 5.50 3.71 -0.61
N TYR A 65 5.44 3.61 -1.94
CA TYR A 65 4.19 3.39 -2.65
C TYR A 65 3.57 2.03 -2.34
N LEU A 66 4.40 0.99 -2.16
CA LEU A 66 3.93 -0.34 -1.79
C LEU A 66 3.37 -0.36 -0.36
N ILE A 67 4.00 0.34 0.58
CA ILE A 67 3.46 0.55 1.93
C ILE A 67 2.10 1.27 1.86
N TYR A 68 1.98 2.32 1.05
CA TYR A 68 0.72 3.02 0.84
C TYR A 68 -0.37 2.11 0.26
N LEU A 69 -0.04 1.26 -0.72
CA LEU A 69 -0.96 0.27 -1.27
C LEU A 69 -1.45 -0.73 -0.21
N LEU A 70 -0.57 -1.11 0.73
CA LEU A 70 -0.96 -1.98 1.85
C LEU A 70 -1.95 -1.27 2.77
N LEU A 71 -1.70 -0.01 3.11
CA LEU A 71 -2.65 0.80 3.88
C LEU A 71 -3.99 0.93 3.15
N TYR A 72 -3.97 1.20 1.84
CA TYR A 72 -5.17 1.29 1.03
C TYR A 72 -5.99 -0.01 0.99
N LEU A 73 -5.31 -1.17 0.95
CA LEU A 73 -5.97 -2.48 0.96
C LEU A 73 -6.60 -2.82 2.31
N VAL A 74 -5.87 -2.55 3.38
CA VAL A 74 -6.25 -2.90 4.75
C VAL A 74 -7.38 -2.00 5.27
N VAL A 75 -7.38 -0.72 4.88
CA VAL A 75 -8.32 0.30 5.34
C VAL A 75 -9.57 0.40 4.44
#